data_AF-A0A1C6QLV2-F1
#
_entry.id   AF-A0A1C6QLV2-F1
#
_cell.length_a   1.000
_cell.length_b   1.000
_cell.length_c   1.000
_cell.angle_alpha   90.00
_cell.angle_beta   90.00
_cell.angle_gamma   90.00
#
_symmetry.space_group_name_H-M   'P 1'
#
loop_
_entity.id
_entity.type
_entity.pdbx_description
1 polymer ?
#
loop_
_entity_poly.entity_id
_entity_poly.type
_entity_poly.pdbx_seq_one_letter_code
_entity_poly.pdbx_strand_id
1 'polypeptide(L)'
;MWGETPGAVRARRARTAYGAPIPRGEQVRSRDRSPLPPVGDEVLELRMPVTFTAFCTLRLAAYIRFATACTGCPGTGRELAQDALGDLATVWERALRSPSPAAVSWNLISERGSAQARSRPGGSVYRVLPRPHADVVVLRYRLGLGPAEVADLMGIDELEVNGMLQYATRTAAGVAYAESING
;
A
#
# COMPACT_ATOMS: atom_id res chain seq x y z
N MET A 1 19.28 -25.92 -15.31
CA MET A 1 18.16 -26.76 -15.76
C MET A 1 17.13 -26.76 -14.64
N TRP A 2 16.28 -25.72 -14.60
CA TRP A 2 15.32 -25.47 -13.53
C TRP A 2 13.97 -26.04 -13.95
N GLY A 3 13.59 -27.18 -13.37
CA GLY A 3 12.29 -27.81 -13.54
C GLY A 3 11.40 -27.57 -12.33
N GLU A 4 10.37 -26.74 -12.54
CA GLU A 4 8.98 -26.91 -12.10
C GLU A 4 8.65 -27.20 -10.62
N THR A 5 7.95 -26.26 -9.99
CA THR A 5 6.67 -26.47 -9.29
C THR A 5 5.83 -25.20 -9.55
N PRO A 6 4.48 -25.22 -9.68
CA PRO A 6 3.59 -25.69 -8.62
C PRO A 6 2.23 -26.27 -9.04
N GLY A 7 1.61 -26.95 -8.07
CA GLY A 7 0.27 -27.51 -8.17
C GLY A 7 -0.83 -26.47 -8.36
N ALA A 8 -1.89 -26.91 -9.02
CA ALA A 8 -3.19 -26.25 -9.04
C ALA A 8 -4.28 -27.30 -8.93
N VAL A 9 -4.89 -27.38 -7.75
CA VAL A 9 -6.10 -28.14 -7.45
C VAL A 9 -7.26 -27.52 -8.23
N ARG A 10 -7.84 -28.30 -9.15
CA ARG A 10 -9.02 -27.93 -9.92
C ARG A 10 -10.28 -28.21 -9.12
N ALA A 11 -11.11 -27.19 -8.92
CA ALA A 11 -12.51 -27.36 -8.58
C ALA A 11 -13.35 -26.38 -9.41
N ARG A 12 -13.92 -26.86 -10.52
CA ARG A 12 -14.92 -26.13 -11.30
C ARG A 12 -16.23 -26.89 -11.21
N ARG A 13 -17.20 -26.33 -10.46
CA ARG A 13 -18.59 -26.77 -10.47
C ARG A 13 -19.21 -26.46 -11.83
N ALA A 14 -19.93 -27.43 -12.35
CA ALA A 14 -20.84 -27.31 -13.48
C ALA A 14 -22.14 -26.60 -13.07
N ARG A 15 -22.78 -25.94 -14.04
CA ARG A 15 -24.23 -25.66 -14.24
C ARG A 15 -24.39 -24.40 -15.09
N THR A 16 -25.27 -24.25 -16.08
CA THR A 16 -26.16 -25.17 -16.81
C THR A 16 -26.53 -24.44 -18.11
N ALA A 17 -26.85 -25.22 -19.13
CA ALA A 17 -27.50 -24.94 -20.41
C ALA A 17 -28.09 -23.53 -20.67
N TYR A 18 -27.65 -22.94 -21.78
CA TYR A 18 -28.38 -21.95 -22.55
C TYR A 18 -29.06 -22.69 -23.71
N GLY A 19 -30.38 -22.54 -23.90
CA GLY A 19 -31.05 -22.93 -25.14
C GLY A 19 -32.40 -23.63 -24.97
N ALA A 20 -33.48 -22.84 -24.97
CA ALA A 20 -34.74 -23.17 -25.64
C ALA A 20 -35.61 -21.89 -25.77
N PRO A 21 -36.26 -21.62 -26.93
CA PRO A 21 -37.07 -20.43 -27.16
C PRO A 21 -38.58 -20.73 -27.08
N ILE A 22 -39.39 -19.88 -26.44
CA ILE A 22 -40.86 -19.87 -26.62
C ILE A 22 -41.44 -18.44 -26.41
N PRO A 23 -42.70 -18.13 -26.79
CA PRO A 23 -43.07 -17.49 -28.04
C PRO A 23 -43.71 -16.09 -27.87
N ARG A 24 -43.96 -15.43 -29.00
CA ARG A 24 -44.75 -14.19 -29.12
C ARG A 24 -46.24 -14.45 -28.76
N GLY A 25 -46.79 -13.67 -27.85
CA GLY A 25 -48.23 -13.60 -27.60
C GLY A 25 -48.60 -12.64 -26.47
N GLU A 26 -49.69 -11.90 -26.68
CA GLU A 26 -50.45 -11.11 -25.71
C GLU A 26 -49.85 -9.78 -25.17
N GLN A 27 -50.16 -8.71 -25.90
CA GLN A 27 -50.29 -7.39 -25.31
C GLN A 27 -51.52 -7.34 -24.40
N VAL A 28 -51.31 -7.16 -23.09
CA VAL A 28 -52.36 -6.74 -22.18
C VAL A 28 -52.00 -5.37 -21.63
N ARG A 29 -52.74 -4.36 -22.09
CA ARG A 29 -52.78 -3.02 -21.50
C ARG A 29 -53.10 -3.14 -20.01
N SER A 30 -52.11 -2.89 -19.16
CA SER A 30 -52.33 -2.65 -17.73
C SER A 30 -52.10 -1.18 -17.43
N ARG A 31 -53.13 -0.58 -16.86
CA ARG A 31 -53.25 0.81 -16.46
C ARG A 31 -52.21 1.14 -15.39
N ASP A 32 -51.64 2.34 -15.54
CA ASP A 32 -51.42 3.31 -14.47
C ASP A 32 -50.86 2.74 -13.16
N ARG A 33 -49.56 2.48 -13.17
CA ARG A 33 -48.77 2.43 -11.94
C ARG A 33 -47.42 3.04 -12.26
N SER A 34 -47.31 4.35 -12.10
CA SER A 34 -46.02 5.05 -12.12
C SER A 34 -45.12 4.38 -11.08
N PRO A 35 -43.97 3.79 -11.45
CA PRO A 35 -43.04 3.27 -10.47
C PRO A 35 -42.53 4.45 -9.65
N LEU A 36 -42.62 4.35 -8.32
CA LEU A 36 -41.79 5.17 -7.43
C LEU A 36 -40.35 5.13 -7.99
N PRO A 37 -39.64 6.27 -8.09
CA PRO A 37 -38.24 6.22 -8.46
C PRO A 37 -37.56 5.22 -7.51
N PRO A 38 -36.71 4.30 -8.00
CA PRO A 38 -35.88 3.52 -7.10
C PRO A 38 -35.21 4.56 -6.21
N VAL A 39 -35.39 4.43 -4.89
CA VAL A 39 -34.58 5.18 -3.92
C VAL A 39 -33.17 4.89 -4.38
N GLY A 40 -32.57 5.87 -5.06
CA GLY A 40 -31.25 5.71 -5.60
C GLY A 40 -30.42 5.34 -4.41
N ASP A 41 -29.60 4.31 -4.55
CA ASP A 41 -28.29 4.38 -3.94
C ASP A 41 -27.72 5.72 -4.43
N GLU A 42 -28.00 6.81 -3.71
CA GLU A 42 -27.32 8.07 -3.85
C GLU A 42 -25.90 7.74 -3.41
N VAL A 43 -25.15 7.19 -4.35
CA VAL A 43 -23.72 7.04 -4.26
C VAL A 43 -23.23 8.46 -4.11
N LEU A 44 -23.01 8.87 -2.86
CA LEU A 44 -22.40 10.14 -2.54
C LEU A 44 -21.06 10.15 -3.24
N GLU A 45 -21.00 10.83 -4.39
CA GLU A 45 -19.75 11.06 -5.11
C GLU A 45 -18.92 12.07 -4.30
N LEU A 46 -18.22 11.56 -3.29
CA LEU A 46 -17.23 12.30 -2.53
C LEU A 46 -16.04 12.58 -3.45
N ARG A 47 -16.09 13.73 -4.14
CA ARG A 47 -14.99 14.20 -4.98
C ARG A 47 -13.90 14.77 -4.08
N MET A 48 -12.81 14.03 -3.97
CA MET A 48 -11.61 14.51 -3.27
C MET A 48 -11.00 15.72 -3.99
N PRO A 49 -10.35 16.65 -3.25
CA PRO A 49 -9.63 17.77 -3.85
C PRO A 49 -8.60 17.30 -4.89
N VAL A 50 -8.46 18.04 -5.99
CA VAL A 50 -7.51 17.70 -7.07
C VAL A 50 -6.06 17.61 -6.59
N THR A 51 -5.70 18.39 -5.58
CA THR A 51 -4.37 18.36 -4.96
C THR A 51 -4.10 17.03 -4.27
N PHE A 52 -5.11 16.48 -3.60
CA PHE A 52 -5.03 15.15 -2.97
C PHE A 52 -4.95 14.04 -4.03
N THR A 53 -5.76 14.09 -5.09
CA THR A 53 -5.75 13.07 -6.13
C THR A 53 -4.44 13.06 -6.91
N ALA A 54 -3.88 14.23 -7.23
CA ALA A 54 -2.56 14.36 -7.82
C ALA A 54 -1.47 13.78 -6.92
N PHE A 55 -1.52 14.10 -5.61
CA PHE A 55 -0.59 13.57 -4.62
C PHE A 55 -0.62 12.03 -4.55
N CYS A 56 -1.82 11.45 -4.49
CA CYS A 56 -2.00 10.00 -4.48
C CYS A 56 -1.47 9.36 -5.76
N THR A 57 -1.79 9.94 -6.93
CA THR A 57 -1.36 9.41 -8.23
C THR A 57 0.16 9.30 -8.33
N LEU A 58 0.88 10.31 -7.84
CA LEU A 58 2.35 10.33 -7.87
C LEU A 58 2.98 9.28 -6.95
N ARG A 59 2.39 9.04 -5.77
CA ARG A 59 3.04 8.25 -4.70
C ARG A 59 2.52 6.82 -4.55
N LEU A 60 1.33 6.51 -5.08
CA LEU A 60 0.66 5.23 -4.86
C LEU A 60 1.54 4.03 -5.23
N ALA A 61 2.21 4.07 -6.38
CA ALA A 61 3.06 2.96 -6.81
C ALA A 61 4.22 2.70 -5.84
N ALA A 62 4.90 3.75 -5.37
CA ALA A 62 5.99 3.63 -4.40
C ALA A 62 5.49 3.15 -3.03
N TYR A 63 4.32 3.64 -2.60
CA TYR A 63 3.70 3.24 -1.34
C TYR A 63 3.31 1.77 -1.33
N ILE A 64 2.72 1.26 -2.43
CA ILE A 64 2.43 -0.16 -2.59
C ILE A 64 3.71 -0.99 -2.54
N ARG A 65 4.79 -0.57 -3.21
CA ARG A 65 6.08 -1.29 -3.19
C ARG A 65 6.66 -1.37 -1.78
N PHE A 66 6.65 -0.26 -1.05
CA PHE A 66 7.15 -0.21 0.33
C PHE A 66 6.29 -1.09 1.25
N ALA A 67 4.98 -0.95 1.19
CA ALA A 67 4.04 -1.75 1.97
C ALA A 67 4.15 -3.23 1.63
N THR A 68 4.38 -3.59 0.36
CA THR A 68 4.67 -4.96 -0.07
C THR A 68 5.97 -5.48 0.52
N ALA A 69 7.03 -4.67 0.59
CA ALA A 69 8.28 -5.06 1.22
C ALA A 69 8.15 -5.27 2.74
N CYS A 70 7.24 -4.56 3.39
CA CYS A 70 6.93 -4.73 4.81
C CYS A 70 6.02 -5.93 5.09
N THR A 71 4.99 -6.12 4.26
CA THR A 71 3.95 -7.15 4.43
C THR A 71 4.32 -8.49 3.80
N GLY A 72 5.29 -8.51 2.87
CA GLY A 72 5.68 -9.65 2.03
C GLY A 72 4.59 -10.16 1.08
N CYS A 73 3.46 -9.46 0.94
CA CYS A 73 2.33 -9.83 0.10
C CYS A 73 1.85 -8.62 -0.70
N PRO A 74 1.78 -8.67 -2.04
CA PRO A 74 1.34 -7.54 -2.85
C PRO A 74 -0.10 -7.08 -2.57
N GLY A 75 -1.01 -8.02 -2.27
CA GLY A 75 -2.41 -7.71 -1.94
C GLY A 75 -2.51 -6.91 -0.64
N THR A 76 -1.95 -7.45 0.44
CA THR A 76 -1.89 -6.78 1.75
C THR A 76 -1.11 -5.46 1.69
N GLY A 77 -0.05 -5.40 0.88
CA GLY A 77 0.70 -4.17 0.65
C GLY A 77 -0.14 -3.08 -0.01
N ARG A 78 -0.99 -3.45 -0.97
CA ARG A 78 -1.92 -2.51 -1.61
C ARG A 78 -2.96 -1.99 -0.63
N GLU A 79 -3.61 -2.87 0.12
CA GLU A 79 -4.61 -2.51 1.13
C GLU A 79 -4.01 -1.56 2.17
N LEU A 80 -2.83 -1.89 2.72
CA LEU A 80 -2.14 -1.04 3.69
C LEU A 80 -1.85 0.36 3.13
N ALA A 81 -1.39 0.46 1.88
CA ALA A 81 -1.13 1.75 1.24
C ALA A 81 -2.42 2.55 1.01
N GLN A 82 -3.52 1.89 0.64
CA GLN A 82 -4.83 2.53 0.46
C GLN A 82 -5.40 3.01 1.80
N ASP A 83 -5.29 2.20 2.86
CA ASP A 83 -5.72 2.58 4.21
C ASP A 83 -4.94 3.80 4.71
N ALA A 84 -3.62 3.83 4.52
CA ALA A 84 -2.79 4.97 4.92
C ALA A 84 -3.13 6.25 4.13
N LEU A 85 -3.47 6.13 2.84
CA LEU A 85 -3.96 7.26 2.04
C LEU A 85 -5.38 7.67 2.43
N GLY A 86 -6.21 6.72 2.88
CA GLY A 86 -7.52 6.98 3.46
C GLY A 86 -7.41 7.78 4.76
N ASP A 87 -6.51 7.40 5.67
CA ASP A 87 -6.20 8.19 6.86
C ASP A 87 -5.71 9.60 6.47
N LEU A 88 -4.81 9.69 5.48
CA LEU A 88 -4.30 10.97 5.00
C LEU A 88 -5.43 11.87 4.49
N ALA A 89 -6.41 11.31 3.77
CA ALA A 89 -7.57 12.05 3.28
C ALA A 89 -8.31 12.78 4.41
N THR A 90 -8.44 12.14 5.58
CA THR A 90 -9.12 12.74 6.75
C THR A 90 -8.38 13.94 7.34
N VAL A 91 -7.06 14.04 7.08
CA VAL A 91 -6.19 15.09 7.63
C VAL A 91 -5.55 15.94 6.54
N TRP A 92 -6.02 15.86 5.29
CA TRP A 92 -5.37 16.46 4.13
C TRP A 92 -5.16 17.97 4.26
N GLU A 93 -6.18 18.70 4.73
CA GLU A 93 -6.10 20.15 4.94
C GLU A 93 -5.04 20.54 5.98
N ARG A 94 -4.80 19.68 6.98
CA ARG A 94 -3.74 19.87 7.97
C ARG A 94 -2.38 19.50 7.39
N ALA A 95 -2.31 18.47 6.55
CA ALA A 95 -1.08 18.08 5.85
C ALA A 95 -0.59 19.18 4.90
N LEU A 96 -1.49 19.84 4.17
CA LEU A 96 -1.16 20.98 3.30
C LEU A 96 -0.60 22.19 4.05
N ARG A 97 -0.97 22.35 5.33
CA ARG A 97 -0.44 23.40 6.22
C ARG A 97 0.87 23.00 6.90
N SER A 98 1.31 21.75 6.75
CA SER A 98 2.58 21.29 7.30
C SER A 98 3.74 21.66 6.36
N PRO A 99 4.99 21.63 6.86
CA PRO A 99 6.16 21.86 6.01
C PRO A 99 6.29 20.88 4.83
N SER A 100 5.74 19.67 4.95
CA SER A 100 5.87 18.61 3.95
C SER A 100 4.70 17.62 4.04
N PRO A 101 3.70 17.70 3.14
CA PRO A 101 2.64 16.70 3.05
C PRO A 101 3.17 15.28 2.82
N ALA A 102 4.31 15.16 2.12
CA ALA A 102 5.01 13.90 1.90
C ALA A 102 5.52 13.27 3.21
N ALA A 103 6.01 14.07 4.15
CA ALA A 103 6.43 13.57 5.46
C ALA A 103 5.25 13.10 6.31
N VAL A 104 4.11 13.79 6.23
CA VAL A 104 2.90 13.38 6.95
C VAL A 104 2.41 12.03 6.42
N SER A 105 2.30 11.88 5.10
CA SER A 105 1.85 10.63 4.48
C SER A 105 2.87 9.50 4.67
N TRP A 106 4.17 9.79 4.61
CA TRP A 106 5.22 8.81 4.89
C TRP A 106 5.13 8.27 6.32
N ASN A 107 4.87 9.13 7.30
CA ASN A 107 4.71 8.69 8.68
C ASN A 107 3.51 7.73 8.84
N LEU A 108 2.37 8.03 8.22
CA LEU A 108 1.19 7.15 8.26
C LEU A 108 1.47 5.76 7.69
N ILE A 109 2.13 5.70 6.52
CA ILE A 109 2.41 4.41 5.87
C ILE A 109 3.56 3.64 6.56
N SER A 110 4.63 4.33 6.97
CA SER A 110 5.78 3.70 7.65
C SER A 110 5.40 3.16 9.03
N GLU A 111 4.50 3.83 9.75
CA GLU A 111 3.99 3.33 11.03
C GLU A 111 3.31 1.97 10.86
N ARG A 112 2.31 1.90 9.98
CA ARG A 112 1.58 0.67 9.65
C ARG A 112 2.51 -0.41 9.08
N GLY A 113 3.39 -0.03 8.14
CA GLY A 113 4.34 -0.93 7.49
C GLY A 113 5.34 -1.53 8.48
N SER A 114 5.95 -0.71 9.34
CA SER A 114 6.92 -1.17 10.34
C SER A 114 6.28 -2.11 11.38
N ALA A 115 5.05 -1.83 11.81
CA ALA A 115 4.31 -2.71 12.72
C ALA A 115 4.10 -4.10 12.09
N GLN A 116 3.63 -4.15 10.84
CA GLN A 116 3.46 -5.40 10.11
C GLN A 116 4.79 -6.14 9.92
N ALA A 117 5.86 -5.42 9.60
CA ALA A 117 7.18 -5.99 9.39
C ALA A 117 7.79 -6.58 10.67
N ARG A 118 7.48 -6.03 11.86
CA ARG A 118 7.97 -6.58 13.15
C ARG A 118 7.27 -7.89 13.53
N SER A 119 5.99 -8.01 13.19
CA SER A 119 5.18 -9.21 13.47
C SER A 119 5.50 -10.39 12.57
N ARG A 120 6.25 -10.19 11.48
CA ARG A 120 6.65 -11.26 10.57
C ARG A 120 7.71 -12.19 11.17
N PRO A 121 7.63 -13.50 10.91
CA PRO A 121 8.74 -14.43 11.13
C PRO A 121 9.91 -14.11 10.19
N GLY A 122 11.14 -14.29 10.66
CA GLY A 122 12.36 -13.89 9.95
C GLY A 122 12.78 -12.47 10.30
N GLY A 123 14.06 -12.29 10.61
CA GLY A 123 14.62 -11.02 11.08
C GLY A 123 14.18 -9.83 10.23
N SER A 124 13.60 -8.82 10.89
CA SER A 124 13.18 -7.58 10.26
C SER A 124 14.11 -6.46 10.69
N VAL A 125 14.56 -5.63 9.74
CA VAL A 125 15.41 -4.47 10.02
C VAL A 125 14.78 -3.53 11.07
N TYR A 126 13.44 -3.51 11.16
CA TYR A 126 12.66 -2.77 12.15
C TYR A 126 12.75 -3.30 13.58
N ARG A 127 13.41 -4.44 13.82
CA ARG A 127 13.73 -4.95 15.17
C ARG A 127 15.08 -4.45 15.67
N VAL A 128 15.98 -4.08 14.77
CA VAL A 128 17.37 -3.70 15.10
C VAL A 128 17.57 -2.20 14.96
N LEU A 129 16.86 -1.55 14.04
CA LEU A 129 16.97 -0.12 13.79
C LEU A 129 15.70 0.64 14.19
N PRO A 130 15.83 1.91 14.64
CA PRO A 130 14.71 2.83 14.75
C PRO A 130 13.98 2.99 13.40
N ARG A 131 12.66 3.20 13.44
CA ARG A 131 11.80 3.22 12.23
C ARG A 131 12.35 4.09 11.09
N PRO A 132 12.72 5.37 11.28
CA PRO A 132 13.20 6.21 10.17
C PRO A 132 14.45 5.66 9.48
N HIS A 133 15.36 5.06 10.26
CA HIS A 133 16.58 4.44 9.72
C HIS A 133 16.25 3.14 8.96
N ALA A 134 15.35 2.32 9.52
CA ALA A 134 14.88 1.10 8.88
C ALA A 134 14.14 1.38 7.56
N ASP A 135 13.30 2.42 7.53
CA ASP A 135 12.59 2.90 6.34
C ASP A 135 13.58 3.19 5.20
N VAL A 136 14.59 4.02 5.47
CA VAL A 136 15.63 4.38 4.48
C VAL A 136 16.38 3.13 3.99
N VAL A 137 16.71 2.19 4.88
CA VAL A 137 17.36 0.92 4.48
C VAL A 137 16.45 0.08 3.57
N VAL A 138 15.16 -0.02 3.88
CA VAL A 138 14.20 -0.75 3.03
C VAL A 138 14.09 -0.07 1.66
N LEU A 139 13.92 1.25 1.62
CA LEU A 139 13.77 1.99 0.38
C LEU A 139 15.02 1.91 -0.52
N ARG A 140 16.22 2.06 0.07
CA ARG A 140 17.49 2.05 -0.68
C ARG A 140 17.85 0.64 -1.13
N TYR A 141 17.82 -0.33 -0.22
CA TYR A 141 18.40 -1.66 -0.49
C TYR A 141 17.38 -2.71 -0.94
N ARG A 142 16.10 -2.61 -0.54
CA ARG A 142 15.07 -3.56 -1.02
C ARG A 142 14.31 -3.03 -2.23
N LEU A 143 14.13 -1.71 -2.33
CA LEU A 143 13.41 -1.09 -3.46
C LEU A 143 14.34 -0.46 -4.49
N GLY A 144 15.65 -0.34 -4.21
CA GLY A 144 16.63 0.16 -5.16
C GLY A 144 16.49 1.64 -5.50
N LEU A 145 15.77 2.43 -4.69
CA LEU A 145 15.59 3.87 -4.92
C LEU A 145 16.89 4.62 -4.65
N GLY A 146 17.16 5.72 -5.35
CA GLY A 146 18.26 6.66 -5.07
C GLY A 146 18.03 7.50 -3.80
N PRO A 147 19.06 8.16 -3.23
CA PRO A 147 18.90 9.01 -2.04
C PRO A 147 17.90 10.16 -2.24
N ALA A 148 17.96 10.84 -3.38
CA ALA A 148 17.03 11.91 -3.74
C ALA A 148 15.58 11.41 -3.87
N GLU A 149 15.36 10.23 -4.45
CA GLU A 149 14.02 9.62 -4.55
C GLU A 149 13.49 9.24 -3.17
N VAL A 150 14.36 8.76 -2.26
CA VAL A 150 14.00 8.48 -0.87
C VAL A 150 13.62 9.75 -0.13
N ALA A 151 14.39 10.83 -0.31
CA ALA A 151 14.14 12.14 0.28
C ALA A 151 12.76 12.69 -0.15
N ASP A 152 12.46 12.69 -1.45
CA ASP A 152 11.14 13.13 -1.98
C ASP A 152 9.98 12.25 -1.46
N LEU A 153 10.18 10.94 -1.40
CA LEU A 153 9.15 10.01 -0.95
C LEU A 153 8.83 10.17 0.55
N MET A 154 9.87 10.36 1.37
CA MET A 154 9.78 10.56 2.80
C MET A 154 9.46 12.00 3.19
N GLY A 155 9.60 12.95 2.26
CA GLY A 155 9.41 14.37 2.51
C GLY A 155 10.44 14.99 3.45
N ILE A 156 11.68 14.48 3.43
CA ILE A 156 12.83 14.96 4.23
C ILE A 156 13.99 15.38 3.31
N ASP A 157 15.05 15.94 3.87
CA ASP A 157 16.24 16.36 3.11
C ASP A 157 17.15 15.17 2.74
N GLU A 158 17.83 15.25 1.58
CA GLU A 158 18.76 14.20 1.14
C GLU A 158 19.96 14.03 2.09
N LEU A 159 20.42 15.10 2.73
CA LEU A 159 21.45 15.03 3.77
C LEU A 159 20.97 14.23 4.99
N GLU A 160 19.70 14.36 5.36
CA GLU A 160 19.09 13.58 6.44
C GLU A 160 19.04 12.09 6.08
N VAL A 161 18.65 11.76 4.84
CA VAL A 161 18.71 10.38 4.31
C VAL A 161 20.12 9.80 4.39
N ASN A 162 21.12 10.57 3.97
CA ASN A 162 22.52 10.14 4.02
C ASN A 162 23.01 9.92 5.46
N GLY A 163 22.63 10.81 6.38
CA GLY A 163 22.91 10.65 7.82
C GLY A 163 22.30 9.37 8.40
N MET A 164 21.04 9.08 8.04
CA MET A 164 20.35 7.85 8.45
C MET A 164 21.03 6.59 7.89
N LEU A 165 21.50 6.61 6.63
CA LEU A 165 22.26 5.49 6.05
C LEU A 165 23.60 5.26 6.78
N GLN A 166 24.33 6.32 7.09
CA GLN A 166 25.59 6.23 7.83
C GLN A 166 25.37 5.64 9.24
N TYR A 167 24.28 6.03 9.91
CA TYR A 167 23.90 5.44 11.20
C TYR A 167 23.60 3.93 11.07
N ALA A 168 22.82 3.53 10.07
CA ALA A 168 22.46 2.13 9.85
C ALA A 168 23.70 1.25 9.60
N THR A 169 24.65 1.72 8.77
CA THR A 169 25.91 1.02 8.48
C THR A 169 26.76 0.84 9.74
N ARG A 170 26.87 1.90 10.58
CA ARG A 170 27.62 1.80 11.85
C ARG A 170 26.98 0.82 12.82
N THR A 171 25.65 0.80 12.89
CA THR A 171 24.93 -0.12 13.77
C THR A 171 25.11 -1.58 13.32
N ALA A 172 25.04 -1.84 12.01
CA ALA A 172 25.28 -3.17 11.46
C ALA A 172 26.71 -3.66 11.71
N ALA A 173 27.71 -2.78 11.56
CA ALA A 173 29.10 -3.10 11.87
C ALA A 173 29.32 -3.41 13.36
N GLY A 174 28.66 -2.66 14.25
CA GLY A 174 28.72 -2.91 15.70
C GLY A 174 28.11 -4.25 16.12
N VAL A 175 26.98 -4.65 15.51
CA VAL A 175 26.36 -5.95 15.77
C VAL A 175 27.25 -7.10 15.30
N ALA A 176 27.78 -7.01 14.07
CA ALA A 176 28.69 -8.04 13.54
C ALA A 176 29.97 -8.19 14.39
N TYR A 177 30.52 -7.07 14.89
CA TYR A 177 31.68 -7.08 15.78
C TYR A 177 31.34 -7.73 17.13
N ALA A 178 30.19 -7.41 17.72
CA ALA A 178 29.74 -8.00 18.99
C ALA A 178 29.46 -9.52 18.91
N GLU A 179 29.05 -10.03 17.75
CA GLU A 179 28.92 -11.47 17.50
C GLU A 179 30.29 -12.15 17.37
N SER A 180 31.29 -11.47 16.80
CA SER A 180 32.65 -12.03 16.62
C SER A 180 33.48 -12.16 17.90
N ILE A 181 33.13 -11.44 18.97
CA ILE A 181 33.84 -11.48 20.27
C ILE A 181 33.23 -12.48 21.26
N ASN A 182 32.03 -12.99 20.99
CA ASN A 182 31.28 -13.90 21.87
C ASN A 182 31.25 -15.36 21.35
N GLY A 183 31.93 -15.65 20.23
CA GLY A 183 32.07 -17.00 19.65
C GLY A 183 33.49 -17.53 19.81
#